data_AF-A0A353MDU8-F1
#
_entry.id   AF-A0A353MDU8-F1
#
_cell.length_a   1.000
_cell.length_b   1.000
_cell.length_c   1.000
_cell.angle_alpha   90.00
_cell.angle_beta   90.00
_cell.angle_gamma   90.00
#
_symmetry.space_group_name_H-M   'P 1'
#
loop_
_entity.id
_entity.type
_entity.pdbx_description
1 polymer ?
#
loop_
_entity_poly.entity_id
_entity_poly.type
_entity_poly.pdbx_seq_one_letter_code
_entity_poly.pdbx_strand_id
1 'polypeptide(L)'
;MYSQHGRAEIRTKKLGEFLLSERNRAPELKAAIDDFVNNPSKKNADRLISSCGLVTRTIAVALTFPALYEPTLYPMVDRRVAKWVNKKIPTKTSGLMRFRMNYTSLQMNDFDAYLCWIDWCRKQAELLSLLQPKVSWRARDVEMACFADTTYELPIFKG
;
A
#
# COMPACT_ATOMS: atom_id res chain seq x y z
N MET A 1 4.88 2.32 24.67
CA MET A 1 5.40 0.98 24.98
C MET A 1 4.32 -0.04 24.63
N TYR A 2 4.71 -1.12 23.94
CA TYR A 2 3.97 -2.00 23.02
C TYR A 2 2.52 -2.40 23.37
N SER A 3 1.57 -2.19 22.43
CA SER A 3 0.20 -2.73 22.56
C SER A 3 -0.38 -3.43 21.31
N GLN A 4 0.42 -3.70 20.27
CA GLN A 4 -0.09 -4.34 19.04
C GLN A 4 0.69 -5.54 18.50
N HIS A 5 1.87 -5.89 19.05
CA HIS A 5 2.69 -6.98 18.51
C HIS A 5 1.92 -8.30 18.46
N GLY A 6 1.35 -8.75 19.58
CA GLY A 6 0.64 -10.03 19.63
C GLY A 6 -0.57 -10.13 18.69
N ARG A 7 -1.40 -9.09 18.55
CA ARG A 7 -2.60 -9.16 17.69
C ARG A 7 -2.28 -9.06 16.19
N ALA A 8 -1.29 -8.24 15.83
CA ALA A 8 -0.85 -8.13 14.43
C ALA A 8 -0.15 -9.43 14.00
N GLU A 9 0.72 -9.97 14.86
CA GLU A 9 1.42 -11.24 14.65
C GLU A 9 0.43 -12.41 14.53
N ILE A 10 -0.57 -12.49 15.40
CA ILE A 10 -1.63 -13.51 15.29
C ILE A 10 -2.37 -13.42 13.95
N ARG A 11 -2.66 -12.20 13.44
CA ARG A 11 -3.35 -12.03 12.16
C ARG A 11 -2.48 -12.43 10.98
N THR A 12 -1.21 -12.05 10.99
CA THR A 12 -0.24 -12.45 9.95
C THR A 12 -0.02 -13.95 9.97
N LYS A 13 0.10 -14.57 11.15
CA LYS A 13 0.21 -16.02 11.31
C LYS A 13 -1.02 -16.75 10.78
N LYS A 14 -2.23 -16.28 11.13
CA LYS A 14 -3.49 -16.83 10.60
C LYS A 14 -3.60 -16.70 9.09
N LEU A 15 -3.11 -15.59 8.50
CA LEU A 15 -3.04 -15.45 7.04
C LEU A 15 -2.08 -16.48 6.45
N GLY A 16 -0.89 -16.64 7.03
CA GLY A 16 0.07 -17.67 6.60
C GLY A 16 -0.51 -19.08 6.69
N GLU A 17 -1.13 -19.42 7.83
CA GLU A 17 -1.84 -20.69 8.02
C GLU A 17 -2.97 -20.87 7.00
N PHE A 18 -3.77 -19.84 6.75
CA PHE A 18 -4.84 -19.85 5.75
C PHE A 18 -4.32 -20.08 4.33
N LEU A 19 -3.19 -19.47 3.96
CA LEU A 19 -2.59 -19.64 2.64
C LEU A 19 -1.95 -21.02 2.47
N LEU A 20 -1.44 -21.61 3.56
CA LEU A 20 -0.81 -22.92 3.57
C LEU A 20 -1.80 -24.09 3.76
N SER A 21 -3.00 -23.83 4.30
CA SER A 21 -3.97 -24.88 4.63
C SER A 21 -4.65 -25.51 3.42
N GLU A 22 -4.58 -24.89 2.24
CA GLU A 22 -5.29 -25.35 1.04
C GLU A 22 -4.38 -25.36 -0.20
N ARG A 23 -4.36 -26.48 -0.90
CA ARG A 23 -3.46 -26.76 -2.04
C ARG A 23 -3.59 -25.78 -3.21
N ASN A 24 -4.74 -25.11 -3.35
CA ASN A 24 -5.05 -24.22 -4.48
C ASN A 24 -4.94 -22.72 -4.17
N ARG A 25 -4.66 -22.33 -2.92
CA ARG A 25 -4.72 -20.91 -2.53
C ARG A 25 -3.57 -20.05 -3.00
N ALA A 26 -2.35 -20.59 -3.04
CA ALA A 26 -1.21 -19.83 -3.56
C ALA A 26 -1.38 -19.48 -5.06
N PRO A 27 -1.79 -20.42 -5.94
CA PRO A 27 -2.17 -20.09 -7.32
C PRO A 27 -3.33 -19.09 -7.43
N GLU A 28 -4.38 -19.22 -6.61
CA GLU A 28 -5.51 -18.29 -6.62
C GLU A 28 -5.11 -16.87 -6.19
N LEU A 29 -4.29 -16.76 -5.15
CA LEU A 29 -3.72 -15.48 -4.71
C LEU A 29 -2.85 -14.87 -5.80
N LYS A 30 -1.99 -15.67 -6.45
CA LYS A 30 -1.17 -15.20 -7.56
C LYS A 30 -2.01 -14.66 -8.72
N ALA A 31 -3.05 -15.38 -9.12
CA ALA A 31 -3.98 -14.93 -10.15
C ALA A 31 -4.69 -13.63 -9.76
N ALA A 32 -5.12 -13.50 -8.50
CA ALA A 32 -5.73 -12.27 -8.01
C ALA A 32 -4.75 -11.08 -7.98
N ILE A 33 -3.48 -11.33 -7.66
CA ILE A 33 -2.41 -10.31 -7.76
C ILE A 33 -2.24 -9.89 -9.22
N ASP A 34 -2.13 -10.83 -10.15
CA ASP A 34 -1.96 -10.54 -11.58
C ASP A 34 -3.15 -9.72 -12.12
N ASP A 35 -4.38 -10.12 -11.80
CA ASP A 35 -5.57 -9.39 -12.22
C ASP A 35 -5.60 -7.96 -11.67
N PHE A 36 -5.17 -7.77 -10.42
CA PHE A 36 -5.08 -6.45 -9.82
C PHE A 36 -3.98 -5.59 -10.44
N VAL A 37 -2.80 -6.15 -10.67
CA VAL A 37 -1.66 -5.47 -11.29
C VAL A 37 -1.98 -5.04 -12.73
N ASN A 38 -2.68 -5.89 -13.47
CA ASN A 38 -3.08 -5.57 -14.84
C ASN A 38 -4.25 -4.56 -14.89
N ASN A 39 -5.15 -4.59 -13.91
CA ASN A 39 -6.31 -3.70 -13.84
C ASN A 39 -6.68 -3.39 -12.38
N PRO A 40 -6.17 -2.28 -11.81
CA PRO A 40 -6.38 -1.93 -10.40
C PRO A 40 -7.78 -1.34 -10.17
N SER A 41 -8.79 -2.20 -10.23
CA SER A 41 -10.20 -1.88 -10.00
C SER A 41 -10.68 -2.32 -8.62
N LYS A 42 -11.77 -1.72 -8.11
CA LYS A 42 -12.41 -2.15 -6.85
C LYS A 42 -12.79 -3.63 -6.87
N LYS A 43 -13.26 -4.13 -8.02
CA LYS A 43 -13.60 -5.54 -8.23
C LYS A 43 -12.38 -6.45 -8.04
N ASN A 44 -11.24 -6.09 -8.64
CA ASN A 44 -10.01 -6.88 -8.50
C ASN A 44 -9.41 -6.75 -7.11
N ALA A 45 -9.54 -5.58 -6.47
CA ALA A 45 -9.17 -5.38 -5.07
C ALA A 45 -9.99 -6.26 -4.11
N ASP A 46 -11.31 -6.33 -4.30
CA ASP A 46 -12.16 -7.24 -3.51
C ASP A 46 -11.76 -8.71 -3.72
N ARG A 47 -11.51 -9.12 -4.97
CA ARG A 47 -11.04 -10.49 -5.27
C ARG A 47 -9.72 -10.80 -4.56
N LEU A 48 -8.77 -9.86 -4.57
CA LEU A 48 -7.49 -9.98 -3.87
C LEU A 48 -7.66 -10.07 -2.35
N ILE A 49 -8.59 -9.31 -1.77
CA ILE A 49 -8.92 -9.41 -0.34
C ILE A 49 -9.50 -10.79 -0.01
N SER A 50 -10.43 -11.28 -0.84
CA SER A 50 -11.02 -12.60 -0.68
C SER A 50 -10.00 -13.73 -0.81
N SER A 51 -9.05 -13.64 -1.74
CA SER A 51 -7.97 -14.64 -1.89
C SER A 51 -7.00 -14.65 -0.71
N CYS A 52 -6.94 -13.57 0.06
CA CYS A 52 -6.22 -13.52 1.34
C CYS A 52 -7.04 -14.06 2.52
N GLY A 53 -8.27 -14.55 2.32
CA GLY A 53 -9.14 -15.01 3.41
C GLY A 53 -9.61 -13.89 4.35
N LEU A 54 -9.51 -12.64 3.91
CA LEU A 54 -9.88 -11.49 4.71
C LEU A 54 -11.39 -11.25 4.59
N VAL A 55 -12.10 -11.48 5.70
CA VAL A 55 -13.56 -11.25 5.77
C VAL A 55 -13.90 -9.76 5.83
N THR A 56 -13.01 -8.96 6.43
CA THR A 56 -13.14 -7.50 6.42
C THR A 56 -12.62 -6.95 5.10
N ARG A 57 -13.32 -5.97 4.49
CA ARG A 57 -12.86 -5.23 3.28
C ARG A 57 -11.69 -4.27 3.57
N THR A 58 -10.76 -4.72 4.41
CA THR A 58 -9.52 -4.04 4.77
C THR A 58 -8.53 -4.19 3.63
N ILE A 59 -8.08 -3.08 3.05
CA ILE A 59 -7.30 -3.10 1.82
C ILE A 59 -5.78 -3.22 2.07
N ALA A 60 -5.27 -2.68 3.18
CA ALA A 60 -3.82 -2.54 3.42
C ALA A 60 -3.05 -3.87 3.36
N VAL A 61 -3.61 -4.94 3.97
CA VAL A 61 -2.97 -6.27 3.98
C VAL A 61 -2.97 -6.87 2.59
N ALA A 62 -4.10 -6.84 1.88
CA ALA A 62 -4.21 -7.38 0.53
C ALA A 62 -3.30 -6.64 -0.46
N LEU A 63 -3.24 -5.32 -0.38
CA LEU A 63 -2.41 -4.47 -1.24
C LEU A 63 -0.90 -4.58 -0.96
N THR A 64 -0.51 -5.24 0.14
CA THR A 64 0.90 -5.59 0.39
C THR A 64 1.42 -6.56 -0.67
N PHE A 65 0.57 -7.47 -1.19
CA PHE A 65 1.01 -8.46 -2.17
C PHE A 65 1.38 -7.85 -3.53
N PRO A 66 0.55 -7.00 -4.18
CA PRO A 66 0.97 -6.25 -5.37
C PRO A 66 2.22 -5.42 -5.16
N ALA A 67 2.39 -4.79 -3.98
CA ALA A 67 3.56 -3.97 -3.69
C ALA A 67 4.86 -4.79 -3.52
N LEU A 68 4.76 -6.06 -3.10
CA LEU A 68 5.89 -6.99 -3.09
C LEU A 68 6.14 -7.62 -4.47
N TYR A 69 5.08 -7.87 -5.22
CA TYR A 69 5.14 -8.53 -6.52
C TYR A 69 5.64 -7.60 -7.63
N GLU A 70 5.16 -6.34 -7.64
CA GLU A 70 5.55 -5.31 -8.62
C GLU A 70 5.90 -3.99 -7.90
N PRO A 71 7.04 -3.93 -7.20
CA PRO A 71 7.43 -2.78 -6.37
C PRO A 71 7.73 -1.51 -7.17
N THR A 72 7.98 -1.63 -8.48
CA THR A 72 8.20 -0.49 -9.37
C THR A 72 6.94 0.36 -9.50
N LEU A 73 5.79 -0.30 -9.57
CA LEU A 73 4.50 0.35 -9.82
C LEU A 73 3.69 0.55 -8.54
N TYR A 74 3.74 -0.41 -7.61
CA TYR A 74 2.84 -0.44 -6.46
C TYR A 74 3.58 -0.13 -5.15
N PRO A 75 3.29 1.01 -4.50
CA PRO A 75 3.68 1.25 -3.12
C PRO A 75 2.76 0.46 -2.16
N MET A 76 3.22 0.20 -0.94
CA MET A 76 2.28 -0.19 0.12
C MET A 76 1.52 1.03 0.64
N VAL A 77 0.51 0.76 1.44
CA VAL A 77 -0.19 1.79 2.19
C VAL A 77 -0.59 1.24 3.55
N ASP A 78 -0.27 1.98 4.60
CA ASP A 78 -0.73 1.72 5.95
C ASP A 78 -1.34 2.99 6.56
N ARG A 79 -1.74 2.92 7.83
CA ARG A 79 -2.31 4.08 8.51
C ARG A 79 -1.32 5.22 8.72
N ARG A 80 -0.03 4.94 8.83
CA ARG A 80 1.00 5.97 9.02
C ARG A 80 1.19 6.75 7.72
N VAL A 81 1.33 6.04 6.60
CA VAL A 81 1.37 6.62 5.25
C VAL A 81 0.08 7.39 4.97
N ALA A 82 -1.11 6.84 5.26
CA ALA A 82 -2.36 7.56 5.06
C ALA A 82 -2.45 8.86 5.89
N LYS A 83 -1.98 8.84 7.14
CA LYS A 83 -1.87 10.06 7.96
C LYS A 83 -0.87 11.05 7.39
N TRP A 84 0.26 10.57 6.88
CA TRP A 84 1.27 11.40 6.23
C TRP A 84 0.68 12.11 5.01
N VAL A 85 0.03 11.36 4.13
CA VAL A 85 -0.67 11.90 2.95
C VAL A 85 -1.67 12.96 3.39
N ASN A 86 -2.52 12.66 4.37
CA ASN A 86 -3.52 13.60 4.88
C ASN A 86 -2.94 14.90 5.47
N LYS A 87 -1.71 14.87 6.01
CA LYS A 87 -0.98 16.06 6.49
C LYS A 87 -0.30 16.83 5.35
N LYS A 88 0.13 16.13 4.30
CA LYS A 88 0.94 16.64 3.19
C LYS A 88 0.11 16.91 1.93
N ILE A 89 -1.22 17.03 2.04
CA ILE A 89 -2.08 17.63 1.02
C ILE A 89 -2.23 19.12 1.36
N PRO A 90 -1.31 20.02 0.95
CA PRO A 90 -1.47 21.46 1.16
C PRO A 90 -2.33 22.12 0.07
N THR A 91 -2.46 21.53 -1.13
CA THR A 91 -3.07 22.20 -2.30
C THR A 91 -3.68 21.22 -3.31
N LYS A 92 -4.65 21.73 -4.10
CA LYS A 92 -5.41 21.04 -5.18
C LYS A 92 -4.56 20.35 -6.26
N THR A 93 -3.26 20.61 -6.35
CA THR A 93 -2.38 20.23 -7.48
C THR A 93 -1.49 19.01 -7.21
N SER A 94 -1.46 18.47 -6.00
CA SER A 94 -0.57 17.36 -5.65
C SER A 94 -0.91 16.02 -6.33
N GLY A 95 -2.11 15.86 -6.90
CA GLY A 95 -2.59 14.57 -7.40
C GLY A 95 -2.91 13.54 -6.30
N LEU A 96 -2.62 13.86 -5.03
CA LEU A 96 -2.97 13.06 -3.87
C LEU A 96 -4.43 13.29 -3.46
N MET A 97 -5.07 12.25 -2.97
CA MET A 97 -6.42 12.30 -2.42
C MET A 97 -6.38 11.94 -0.93
N ARG A 98 -7.23 12.61 -0.15
CA ARG A 98 -7.31 12.38 1.30
C ARG A 98 -7.89 11.00 1.59
N PHE A 99 -7.19 10.22 2.42
CA PHE A 99 -7.71 8.98 2.99
C PHE A 99 -8.79 9.32 4.01
N ARG A 100 -9.95 8.66 3.95
CA ARG A 100 -11.06 8.88 4.88
C ARG A 100 -10.69 8.38 6.27
N MET A 101 -10.06 7.20 6.36
CA MET A 101 -9.56 6.63 7.61
C MET A 101 -10.62 6.47 8.73
N ASN A 102 -11.89 6.26 8.37
CA ASN A 102 -13.03 6.20 9.31
C ASN A 102 -12.96 5.04 10.33
N TYR A 103 -12.11 4.04 10.06
CA TYR A 103 -12.00 2.82 10.88
C TYR A 103 -10.61 2.69 11.48
N THR A 104 -10.37 1.61 12.23
CA THR A 104 -9.05 1.26 12.79
C THR A 104 -8.08 0.68 11.74
N SER A 105 -8.52 0.45 10.50
CA SER A 105 -7.73 0.00 9.35
C SER A 105 -8.23 0.68 8.07
N LEU A 106 -7.41 0.72 7.01
CA LEU A 106 -7.83 1.26 5.70
C LEU A 106 -8.83 0.31 5.04
N GLN A 107 -9.93 0.85 4.55
CA GLN A 107 -11.05 0.08 4.01
C GLN A 107 -11.25 0.37 2.53
N MET A 108 -12.16 -0.36 1.87
CA MET A 108 -12.43 -0.17 0.43
C MET A 108 -12.94 1.24 0.07
N ASN A 109 -13.46 2.01 1.03
CA ASN A 109 -13.81 3.41 0.82
C ASN A 109 -12.59 4.35 0.70
N ASP A 110 -11.40 3.88 1.06
CA ASP A 110 -10.10 4.54 0.88
C ASP A 110 -9.43 4.14 -0.46
N PHE A 111 -10.05 3.24 -1.24
CA PHE A 111 -9.41 2.67 -2.43
C PHE A 111 -9.09 3.71 -3.51
N ASP A 112 -9.97 4.67 -3.75
CA ASP A 112 -9.73 5.72 -4.74
C ASP A 112 -8.53 6.61 -4.32
N ALA A 113 -8.37 6.83 -3.01
CA ALA A 113 -7.19 7.52 -2.47
C ALA A 113 -5.91 6.70 -2.62
N TYR A 114 -6.00 5.37 -2.53
CA TYR A 114 -4.89 4.48 -2.84
C TYR A 114 -4.48 4.52 -4.32
N LEU A 115 -5.42 4.64 -5.26
CA LEU A 115 -5.07 4.81 -6.68
C LEU A 115 -4.34 6.13 -6.94
N CYS A 116 -4.79 7.22 -6.33
CA CYS A 116 -4.08 8.50 -6.38
C CYS A 116 -2.68 8.41 -5.73
N TRP A 117 -2.54 7.61 -4.67
CA TRP A 117 -1.25 7.34 -4.03
C TRP A 117 -0.28 6.57 -4.95
N ILE A 118 -0.76 5.54 -5.65
CA ILE A 118 0.03 4.81 -6.67
C ILE A 118 0.56 5.79 -7.73
N ASP A 119 -0.33 6.58 -8.34
CA ASP A 119 0.03 7.51 -9.41
C ASP A 119 1.05 8.55 -8.93
N TRP A 120 0.84 9.10 -7.74
CA TRP A 120 1.78 10.04 -7.14
C TRP A 120 3.16 9.42 -6.90
N CYS A 121 3.23 8.25 -6.27
CA CYS A 121 4.50 7.57 -6.01
C CYS A 121 5.28 7.27 -7.30
N ARG A 122 4.58 6.86 -8.36
CA ARG A 122 5.20 6.60 -9.68
C ARG A 122 5.80 7.86 -10.28
N LYS A 123 5.03 8.96 -10.29
CA LYS A 123 5.52 10.26 -10.78
C LYS A 123 6.71 10.78 -9.99
N GLN A 124 6.71 10.62 -8.66
CA GLN A 124 7.86 10.99 -7.83
C GLN A 124 9.06 10.10 -8.10
N ALA A 125 8.86 8.79 -8.28
CA ALA A 125 9.94 7.86 -8.59
C ALA A 125 10.59 8.18 -9.94
N GLU A 126 9.79 8.50 -10.95
CA GLU A 126 10.26 8.97 -12.26
C GLU A 126 11.09 10.26 -12.12
N LEU A 127 10.55 11.28 -11.43
CA LEU A 127 11.25 12.55 -11.20
C LEU A 127 12.57 12.35 -10.45
N LEU A 128 12.57 11.56 -9.37
CA LEU A 128 13.77 11.30 -8.58
C LEU A 128 14.83 10.53 -9.38
N SER A 129 14.42 9.57 -10.21
CA SER A 129 15.33 8.84 -11.10
C SER A 129 15.95 9.77 -12.16
N LEU A 130 15.20 10.74 -12.68
CA LEU A 130 15.71 11.76 -13.59
C LEU A 130 16.72 12.69 -12.90
N LEU A 131 16.43 13.11 -11.67
CA LEU A 131 17.29 14.01 -10.89
C LEU A 131 18.53 13.30 -10.32
N GLN A 132 18.45 11.99 -10.10
CA GLN A 132 19.54 11.16 -9.60
C GLN A 132 19.79 10.00 -10.57
N PRO A 133 20.42 10.24 -11.74
CA PRO A 133 20.53 9.23 -12.80
C PRO A 133 21.27 7.94 -12.43
N LYS A 134 21.96 7.92 -11.28
CA LYS A 134 22.65 6.74 -10.74
C LYS A 134 21.75 5.86 -9.87
N VAL A 135 20.54 6.30 -9.56
CA VAL A 135 19.59 5.61 -8.67
C VAL A 135 18.27 5.48 -9.41
N SER A 136 17.86 4.23 -9.67
CA SER A 136 16.53 3.94 -10.22
C SER A 136 15.53 3.84 -9.07
N TRP A 137 14.80 4.92 -8.81
CA TRP A 137 13.76 4.95 -7.79
C TRP A 137 12.52 4.16 -8.26
N ARG A 138 11.93 3.40 -7.34
CA ARG A 138 10.64 2.73 -7.52
C ARG A 138 9.55 3.41 -6.72
N ALA A 139 8.28 3.17 -7.08
CA ALA A 139 7.15 3.65 -6.29
C ALA A 139 7.24 3.21 -4.80
N ARG A 140 7.71 1.98 -4.57
CA ARG A 140 7.98 1.45 -3.21
C ARG A 140 9.05 2.24 -2.46
N ASP A 141 10.10 2.70 -3.11
CA ASP A 141 11.19 3.46 -2.46
C ASP A 141 10.71 4.85 -2.02
N VAL A 142 9.85 5.48 -2.84
CA VAL A 142 9.17 6.74 -2.49
C VAL A 142 8.29 6.56 -1.25
N GLU A 143 7.48 5.50 -1.22
CA GLU A 143 6.67 5.20 -0.04
C GLU A 143 7.52 4.98 1.22
N MET A 144 8.65 4.27 1.10
CA MET A 144 9.54 4.02 2.24
C MET A 144 10.16 5.33 2.75
N ALA A 145 10.47 6.28 1.86
CA ALA A 145 10.92 7.61 2.24
C ALA A 145 9.82 8.40 2.98
N CYS A 146 8.58 8.35 2.50
CA CYS A 146 7.43 8.95 3.20
C CYS A 146 7.19 8.29 4.56
N PHE A 147 7.30 6.96 4.65
CA PHE A 147 7.19 6.23 5.91
C PHE A 147 8.30 6.63 6.88
N ALA A 148 9.54 6.77 6.40
CA ALA A 148 10.66 7.24 7.21
C ALA A 148 10.41 8.67 7.75
N ASP A 149 9.88 9.58 6.93
CA ASP A 149 9.48 10.95 7.36
C ASP A 149 8.39 10.92 8.48
N THR A 150 7.56 9.87 8.55
CA THR A 150 6.63 9.72 9.68
C THR A 150 7.28 9.28 10.99
N THR A 151 8.48 8.71 10.90
CA THR A 151 9.17 8.08 12.04
C THR A 151 10.30 8.96 12.55
N TYR A 152 10.96 9.66 11.64
CA TYR A 152 12.05 10.60 11.90
C TYR A 152 11.70 11.86 11.11
N GLU A 153 11.75 13.05 11.70
CA GLU A 153 11.57 14.30 10.96
C GLU A 153 12.72 14.48 9.96
N LEU A 154 12.63 13.83 8.80
CA LEU A 154 13.71 13.81 7.83
C LEU A 154 13.67 15.09 7.01
N PRO A 155 14.80 15.79 6.83
CA PRO A 155 14.84 17.08 6.16
C PRO A 155 14.61 17.01 4.63
N ILE A 156 14.36 15.82 4.07
CA ILE A 156 14.38 15.56 2.62
C ILE A 156 13.22 16.25 1.87
N PHE A 157 12.17 16.68 2.56
CA PHE A 157 11.00 17.36 1.97
C PHE A 157 10.83 18.82 2.41
N LYS A 158 11.86 19.48 2.95
CA LYS A 158 11.85 20.94 3.14
C LYS A 158 12.25 21.61 1.82
N GLY A 159 11.27 21.80 0.94
CA GLY A 159 11.35 22.76 -0.16
C GLY A 159 11.13 24.18 0.35
#